data_AF-A0A367B5X8-F1
#
_entry.id   AF-A0A367B5X8-F1
#
_cell.length_a   1.000
_cell.length_b   1.000
_cell.length_c   1.000
_cell.angle_alpha   90.00
_cell.angle_beta   90.00
_cell.angle_gamma   90.00
#
_symmetry.space_group_name_H-M   'P 1'
#
loop_
_entity.id
_entity.type
_entity.pdbx_description
1 polymer ?
#
loop_
_entity_poly.entity_id
_entity_poly.type
_entity_poly.pdbx_seq_one_letter_code
_entity_poly.pdbx_strand_id
1 'polypeptide(L)'
;MTDVLVCRSVALGLLTVLLGLSACSAEETTPPQQPAVAVADYAAPAGAPAVCGGIARSTHFLDIPAAMGELAAGADAIDARSRLAAARGELRALVSGLSAADHPELQEAADDLLAALLGVLEPPLTEGARTAVLDSVEQFVTRLQPVCGFPA
;
A
#
# COMPACT_ATOMS: atom_id res chain seq x y z
N MET A 1 -22.93 73.00 -13.25
CA MET A 1 -22.62 73.74 -12.01
C MET A 1 -22.84 72.74 -10.90
N THR A 2 -21.85 72.10 -10.27
CA THR A 2 -20.48 72.50 -9.96
C THR A 2 -19.68 71.23 -9.68
N ASP A 3 -18.43 71.16 -10.17
CA ASP A 3 -17.40 70.19 -9.79
C ASP A 3 -17.09 70.20 -8.29
N VAL A 4 -16.81 69.02 -7.71
CA VAL A 4 -15.72 68.85 -6.73
C VAL A 4 -15.05 67.49 -6.95
N LEU A 5 -13.87 67.52 -7.58
CA LEU A 5 -12.88 66.46 -7.52
C LEU A 5 -12.35 66.32 -6.08
N VAL A 6 -12.43 65.12 -5.50
CA VAL A 6 -11.58 64.72 -4.37
C VAL A 6 -10.59 63.68 -4.86
N CYS A 7 -9.41 64.16 -5.24
CA CYS A 7 -8.19 63.34 -5.29
C CYS A 7 -7.64 63.23 -3.87
N ARG A 8 -7.61 62.03 -3.29
CA ARG A 8 -6.43 61.51 -2.57
C ARG A 8 -6.70 60.16 -1.89
N SER A 9 -5.73 59.27 -2.08
CA SER A 9 -5.34 58.22 -1.10
C SER A 9 -6.10 56.90 -1.08
N VAL A 10 -6.30 56.24 -2.24
CA VAL A 10 -6.52 54.78 -2.25
C VAL A 10 -5.60 54.08 -3.24
N ALA A 11 -4.38 54.59 -3.40
CA ALA A 11 -3.30 53.94 -4.15
C ALA A 11 -2.37 53.08 -3.25
N LEU A 12 -2.70 52.94 -1.96
CA LEU A 12 -1.88 52.22 -0.97
C LEU A 12 -2.45 50.84 -0.58
N GLY A 13 -3.56 50.41 -1.17
CA GLY A 13 -4.15 49.08 -0.91
C GLY A 13 -3.70 47.98 -1.86
N LEU A 14 -3.08 48.32 -3.00
CA LEU A 14 -2.73 47.34 -4.04
C LEU A 14 -1.32 46.73 -3.88
N LEU A 15 -0.48 47.30 -2.99
CA LEU A 15 0.91 46.88 -2.82
C LEU A 15 1.09 45.74 -1.80
N THR A 16 0.05 45.36 -1.05
CA THR A 16 0.07 44.21 -0.13
C THR A 16 -0.25 42.87 -0.80
N VAL A 17 -0.72 42.87 -2.06
CA VAL A 17 -1.09 41.63 -2.79
C VAL A 17 0.13 40.96 -3.45
N LEU A 18 1.28 41.62 -3.53
CA LEU A 18 2.45 41.13 -4.27
C LEU A 18 3.57 40.50 -3.41
N LEU A 19 3.40 40.38 -2.09
CA LEU A 19 4.43 39.84 -1.19
C LEU A 19 4.14 38.43 -0.65
N GLY A 20 3.10 37.75 -1.15
CA GLY A 20 2.71 36.40 -0.69
C GLY A 20 3.22 35.23 -1.53
N LEU A 21 4.00 35.46 -2.60
CA LEU A 21 4.38 34.44 -3.58
C LEU A 21 5.81 33.88 -3.42
N SER A 22 6.46 34.08 -2.27
CA SER A 22 7.79 33.50 -1.98
C SER A 22 7.72 32.37 -0.96
N ALA A 23 6.87 31.38 -1.22
CA ALA A 23 7.03 30.05 -0.65
C ALA A 23 7.20 29.06 -1.83
N CYS A 24 8.32 29.20 -2.54
CA CYS A 24 9.02 28.04 -3.07
C CYS A 24 9.33 27.14 -1.88
N SER A 25 8.41 26.26 -1.53
CA SER A 25 8.80 25.05 -0.82
C SER A 25 9.69 24.32 -1.79
N ALA A 26 10.99 24.34 -1.51
CA ALA A 26 11.94 23.45 -2.13
C ALA A 26 11.30 22.05 -2.10
N GLU A 27 11.13 21.45 -3.27
CA GLU A 27 11.04 20.00 -3.37
C GLU A 27 12.36 19.49 -2.78
N GLU A 28 12.35 19.24 -1.47
CA GLU A 28 13.19 18.22 -0.88
C GLU A 28 12.90 16.98 -1.71
N THR A 29 13.81 16.71 -2.64
CA THR A 29 13.94 15.40 -3.25
C THR A 29 14.23 14.47 -2.09
N THR A 30 13.17 13.98 -1.43
CA THR A 30 13.26 12.89 -0.48
C THR A 30 14.07 11.82 -1.21
N PRO A 31 15.23 11.41 -0.67
CA PRO A 31 15.99 10.31 -1.24
C PRO A 31 15.00 9.17 -1.49
N PRO A 32 15.07 8.47 -2.65
CA PRO A 32 14.11 7.41 -2.95
C PRO A 32 14.01 6.51 -1.72
N GLN A 33 12.84 6.56 -1.09
CA GLN A 33 12.58 5.85 0.15
C GLN A 33 12.91 4.40 -0.17
N GLN A 34 13.98 3.87 0.42
CA GLN A 34 14.35 2.49 0.17
C GLN A 34 13.11 1.65 0.47
N PRO A 35 12.70 0.78 -0.47
CA PRO A 35 11.49 -0.01 -0.30
C PRO A 35 11.52 -0.67 1.08
N ALA A 36 10.49 -0.42 1.89
CA ALA A 36 10.41 -0.99 3.22
C ALA A 36 10.40 -2.52 3.09
N VAL A 37 11.49 -3.15 3.53
CA VAL A 37 11.65 -4.60 3.58
C VAL A 37 10.88 -5.09 4.81
N ALA A 38 10.07 -6.14 4.68
CA ALA A 38 9.25 -6.65 5.79
C ALA A 38 10.08 -6.99 7.03
N VAL A 39 11.26 -7.58 6.82
CA VAL A 39 12.22 -7.87 7.89
C VAL A 39 13.66 -7.70 7.36
N ALA A 40 14.28 -6.56 7.62
CA ALA A 40 15.57 -6.15 7.04
C ALA A 40 16.72 -7.13 7.31
N ASP A 41 16.71 -7.81 8.47
CA ASP A 41 17.76 -8.74 8.90
C ASP A 41 17.30 -10.22 8.92
N TYR A 42 16.23 -10.55 8.19
CA TYR A 42 15.73 -11.92 8.17
C TYR A 42 16.66 -12.87 7.41
N ALA A 43 17.12 -13.89 8.12
CA ALA A 43 17.77 -15.07 7.55
C ALA A 43 16.84 -16.26 7.68
N ALA A 44 16.46 -16.85 6.55
CA ALA A 44 15.58 -18.01 6.55
C ALA A 44 16.25 -19.22 7.22
N PRO A 45 15.52 -20.01 8.03
CA PRO A 45 16.07 -21.22 8.63
C PRO A 45 16.44 -22.25 7.56
N ALA A 46 17.37 -23.14 7.88
CA ALA A 46 17.80 -24.19 6.95
C ALA A 46 16.60 -25.06 6.54
N GLY A 47 16.43 -25.23 5.22
CA GLY A 47 15.30 -25.99 4.66
C GLY A 47 14.01 -25.18 4.50
N ALA A 48 13.98 -23.89 4.85
CA ALA A 48 12.83 -23.05 4.59
C ALA A 48 12.57 -22.88 3.07
N PRO A 49 11.31 -22.83 2.64
CA PRO A 49 10.98 -22.62 1.24
C PRO A 49 11.34 -21.20 0.78
N ALA A 50 11.61 -21.04 -0.51
CA ALA A 50 12.03 -19.76 -1.10
C ALA A 50 11.02 -18.61 -0.90
N VAL A 51 9.73 -18.95 -0.75
CA VAL A 51 8.65 -18.01 -0.40
C VAL A 51 8.98 -17.21 0.87
N CYS A 52 9.66 -17.78 1.85
CA CYS A 52 10.00 -17.09 3.10
C CYS A 52 10.91 -15.88 2.87
N GLY A 53 12.02 -16.06 2.14
CA GLY A 53 12.92 -14.96 1.79
C GLY A 53 12.33 -13.98 0.78
N GLY A 54 11.31 -14.42 0.03
CA GLY A 54 10.50 -13.59 -0.84
C GLY A 54 9.59 -12.65 -0.05
N ILE A 55 8.76 -13.20 0.84
CA ILE A 55 7.85 -12.43 1.70
C ILE A 55 8.62 -11.48 2.60
N ALA A 56 9.76 -11.90 3.17
CA ALA A 56 10.60 -11.03 3.99
C ALA A 56 11.10 -9.78 3.24
N ARG A 57 11.21 -9.86 1.91
CA ARG A 57 11.64 -8.76 1.02
C ARG A 57 10.50 -8.14 0.22
N SER A 58 9.28 -8.61 0.46
CA SER A 58 8.12 -8.13 -0.27
C SER A 58 7.78 -6.72 0.15
N THR A 59 7.43 -5.91 -0.85
CA THR A 59 6.95 -4.54 -0.63
C THR A 59 5.44 -4.49 -0.74
N HIS A 60 4.86 -5.13 -1.76
CA HIS A 60 3.43 -5.05 -2.00
C HIS A 60 2.61 -5.91 -1.04
N PHE A 61 3.17 -7.00 -0.50
CA PHE A 61 2.46 -7.80 0.50
C PHE A 61 2.14 -6.99 1.77
N LEU A 62 3.07 -6.13 2.21
CA LEU A 62 2.88 -5.27 3.38
C LEU A 62 1.88 -4.13 3.14
N ASP A 63 1.68 -3.76 1.88
CA ASP A 63 0.76 -2.68 1.51
C ASP A 63 -0.71 -3.12 1.49
N ILE A 64 -1.00 -4.44 1.57
CA ILE A 64 -2.37 -4.97 1.49
C ILE A 64 -3.32 -4.31 2.51
N PRO A 65 -3.00 -4.23 3.82
CA PRO A 65 -3.91 -3.63 4.80
C PRO A 65 -4.19 -2.15 4.54
N ALA A 66 -3.17 -1.38 4.14
CA ALA A 66 -3.30 0.04 3.83
C ALA A 66 -4.18 0.26 2.59
N ALA A 67 -3.89 -0.47 1.50
CA ALA A 67 -4.68 -0.40 0.26
C ALA A 67 -6.14 -0.85 0.49
N MET A 68 -6.39 -1.85 1.33
CA MET A 68 -7.75 -2.24 1.72
C MET A 68 -8.47 -1.14 2.51
N GLY A 69 -7.76 -0.43 3.39
CA GLY A 69 -8.29 0.71 4.14
C GLY A 69 -8.72 1.85 3.22
N GLU A 70 -7.89 2.20 2.25
CA GLU A 70 -8.19 3.22 1.24
C GLU A 70 -9.37 2.82 0.35
N LEU A 71 -9.38 1.56 -0.11
CA LEU A 71 -10.47 1.02 -0.91
C LEU A 71 -11.81 1.08 -0.16
N ALA A 72 -11.81 0.77 1.14
CA ALA A 72 -12.99 0.85 2.00
C ALA A 72 -13.44 2.31 2.27
N ALA A 73 -12.51 3.25 2.33
CA ALA A 73 -12.81 4.67 2.46
C ALA A 73 -13.35 5.30 1.16
N GLY A 74 -13.19 4.62 0.02
CA GLY A 74 -13.54 5.12 -1.31
C GLY A 74 -12.59 6.20 -1.84
N ALA A 75 -11.56 6.57 -1.05
CA ALA A 75 -10.47 7.43 -1.49
C ALA A 75 -9.52 6.62 -2.39
N ASP A 76 -9.06 7.24 -3.48
CA ASP A 76 -8.03 6.67 -4.37
C ASP A 76 -8.25 5.21 -4.79
N ALA A 77 -9.52 4.82 -4.96
CA ALA A 77 -9.93 3.43 -5.16
C ALA A 77 -9.32 2.76 -6.41
N ILE A 78 -8.81 3.54 -7.38
CA ILE A 78 -8.08 3.03 -8.54
C ILE A 78 -6.62 2.70 -8.17
N ASP A 79 -5.97 3.58 -7.41
CA ASP A 79 -4.59 3.35 -6.94
C ASP A 79 -4.54 2.20 -5.94
N ALA A 80 -5.47 2.17 -4.98
CA ALA A 80 -5.63 1.06 -4.03
C ALA A 80 -5.80 -0.29 -4.75
N ARG A 81 -6.66 -0.37 -5.78
CA ARG A 81 -6.82 -1.59 -6.59
C ARG A 81 -5.56 -1.95 -7.36
N SER A 82 -4.83 -0.96 -7.87
CA SER A 82 -3.57 -1.19 -8.59
C SER A 82 -2.51 -1.78 -7.65
N ARG A 83 -2.39 -1.29 -6.42
CA ARG A 83 -1.52 -1.85 -5.39
C ARG A 83 -1.93 -3.27 -4.98
N LEU A 84 -3.23 -3.54 -4.78
CA LEU A 84 -3.73 -4.89 -4.50
C LEU A 84 -3.46 -5.86 -5.65
N ALA A 85 -3.58 -5.40 -6.91
CA ALA A 85 -3.24 -6.20 -8.08
C ALA A 85 -1.73 -6.51 -8.14
N ALA A 86 -0.87 -5.54 -7.81
CA ALA A 86 0.57 -5.74 -7.69
C ALA A 86 0.91 -6.75 -6.58
N ALA A 87 0.31 -6.62 -5.39
CA ALA A 87 0.46 -7.55 -4.28
C ALA A 87 0.06 -8.97 -4.65
N ARG A 88 -1.07 -9.14 -5.36
CA ARG A 88 -1.51 -10.44 -5.89
C ARG A 88 -0.53 -11.02 -6.91
N GLY A 89 0.00 -10.18 -7.80
CA GLY A 89 1.00 -10.59 -8.80
C GLY A 89 2.29 -11.08 -8.16
N GLU A 90 2.80 -10.33 -7.18
CA GLU A 90 3.98 -10.66 -6.41
C GLU A 90 3.77 -11.96 -5.61
N LEU A 91 2.67 -12.05 -4.84
CA LEU A 91 2.35 -13.25 -4.06
C LEU A 91 2.27 -14.48 -4.95
N ARG A 92 1.61 -14.40 -6.11
CA ARG A 92 1.56 -15.51 -7.08
C ARG A 92 2.96 -15.95 -7.52
N ALA A 93 3.85 -15.01 -7.81
CA ALA A 93 5.21 -15.32 -8.21
C ALA A 93 5.96 -16.03 -7.06
N LEU A 94 5.81 -15.54 -5.83
CA LEU A 94 6.45 -16.10 -4.64
C LEU A 94 5.99 -17.52 -4.31
N VAL A 95 4.69 -17.81 -4.45
CA VAL A 95 4.12 -19.13 -4.12
C VAL A 95 4.20 -20.12 -5.28
N SER A 96 4.56 -19.70 -6.49
CA SER A 96 4.70 -20.60 -7.65
C SER A 96 5.74 -21.71 -7.48
N GLY A 97 6.72 -21.51 -6.59
CA GLY A 97 7.72 -22.51 -6.22
C GLY A 97 7.41 -23.28 -4.94
N LEU A 98 6.25 -23.02 -4.31
CA LEU A 98 5.84 -23.72 -3.11
C LEU A 98 5.29 -25.10 -3.49
N SER A 99 5.86 -26.15 -2.89
CA SER A 99 5.42 -27.51 -3.10
C SER A 99 4.22 -27.82 -2.20
N ALA A 100 3.07 -28.08 -2.80
CA ALA A 100 1.87 -28.50 -2.07
C ALA A 100 2.08 -29.83 -1.32
N ALA A 101 3.01 -30.68 -1.78
CA ALA A 101 3.32 -31.95 -1.11
C ALA A 101 4.06 -31.72 0.22
N ASP A 102 4.91 -30.70 0.28
CA ASP A 102 5.73 -30.39 1.45
C ASP A 102 5.02 -29.43 2.42
N HIS A 103 4.18 -28.52 1.89
CA HIS A 103 3.50 -27.48 2.66
C HIS A 103 2.03 -27.29 2.22
N PRO A 104 1.16 -28.31 2.38
CA PRO A 104 -0.21 -28.26 1.86
C PRO A 104 -1.04 -27.11 2.47
N GLU A 105 -0.96 -26.92 3.79
CA GLU A 105 -1.73 -25.86 4.48
C GLU A 105 -1.28 -24.45 4.11
N LEU A 106 0.01 -24.25 3.83
CA LEU A 106 0.54 -22.96 3.39
C LEU A 106 0.14 -22.67 1.94
N GLN A 107 0.14 -23.70 1.09
CA GLN A 107 -0.32 -23.60 -0.29
C GLN A 107 -1.82 -23.25 -0.33
N GLU A 108 -2.65 -23.94 0.45
CA GLU A 108 -4.08 -23.65 0.58
C GLU A 108 -4.33 -22.21 1.04
N ALA A 109 -3.67 -21.76 2.10
CA ALA A 109 -3.81 -20.39 2.58
C ALA A 109 -3.34 -19.34 1.56
N ALA A 110 -2.30 -19.65 0.78
CA ALA A 110 -1.86 -18.78 -0.31
C ALA A 110 -2.90 -18.69 -1.43
N ASP A 111 -3.50 -19.82 -1.83
CA ASP A 111 -4.51 -19.88 -2.87
C ASP A 111 -5.78 -19.13 -2.44
N ASP A 112 -6.19 -19.27 -1.19
CA ASP A 112 -7.30 -18.52 -0.59
C ASP A 112 -7.04 -17.01 -0.61
N LEU A 113 -5.84 -16.58 -0.21
CA LEU A 113 -5.47 -15.17 -0.27
C LEU A 113 -5.44 -14.63 -1.71
N LEU A 114 -4.91 -15.39 -2.67
CA LEU A 114 -4.91 -15.01 -4.08
C LEU A 114 -6.33 -14.89 -4.67
N ALA A 115 -7.26 -15.73 -4.21
CA ALA A 115 -8.67 -15.69 -4.57
C ALA A 115 -9.38 -14.49 -3.92
N ALA A 116 -9.16 -14.24 -2.63
CA ALA A 116 -9.71 -13.10 -1.92
C ALA A 116 -9.23 -11.77 -2.52
N LEU A 117 -7.92 -11.66 -2.81
CA LEU A 117 -7.35 -10.50 -3.49
C LEU A 117 -7.97 -10.28 -4.87
N LEU A 118 -8.28 -11.34 -5.63
CA LEU A 118 -8.99 -11.19 -6.90
C LEU A 118 -10.40 -10.61 -6.69
N GLY A 119 -11.11 -11.06 -5.65
CA GLY A 119 -12.47 -10.63 -5.35
C GLY A 119 -12.62 -9.14 -5.06
N VAL A 120 -11.57 -8.46 -4.58
CA VAL A 120 -11.58 -7.01 -4.30
C VAL A 120 -11.15 -6.13 -5.48
N LEU A 121 -10.64 -6.73 -6.57
CA LEU A 121 -10.25 -5.97 -7.77
C LEU A 121 -11.47 -5.53 -8.59
N GLU A 122 -12.60 -6.21 -8.47
CA GLU A 122 -13.83 -5.84 -9.16
C GLU A 122 -14.71 -4.92 -8.30
N PRO A 123 -15.19 -3.77 -8.83
CA PRO A 123 -16.15 -2.94 -8.13
C PRO A 123 -17.57 -3.56 -8.17
N PRO A 124 -18.42 -3.31 -7.16
CA PRO A 124 -18.14 -2.56 -5.93
C PRO A 124 -17.42 -3.40 -4.85
N LEU A 125 -16.68 -2.74 -3.96
CA LEU A 125 -16.14 -3.41 -2.77
C LEU A 125 -17.31 -3.81 -1.86
N THR A 126 -17.45 -5.11 -1.61
CA THR A 126 -18.43 -5.64 -0.66
C THR A 126 -17.76 -5.89 0.69
N GLU A 127 -18.54 -5.80 1.79
CA GLU A 127 -18.01 -6.14 3.12
C GLU A 127 -17.52 -7.59 3.17
N GLY A 128 -18.21 -8.52 2.49
CA GLY A 128 -17.77 -9.91 2.39
C GLY A 128 -16.41 -10.08 1.71
N ALA A 129 -16.15 -9.36 0.61
CA ALA A 129 -14.85 -9.40 -0.06
C ALA A 129 -13.74 -8.76 0.80
N ARG A 130 -14.06 -7.70 1.53
CA ARG A 130 -13.14 -7.07 2.48
C ARG A 130 -12.76 -8.01 3.61
N THR A 131 -13.74 -8.61 4.29
CA THR A 131 -13.52 -9.60 5.35
C THR A 131 -12.70 -10.77 4.85
N ALA A 132 -13.02 -11.31 3.66
CA ALA A 132 -12.27 -12.42 3.07
C ALA A 132 -10.78 -12.10 2.89
N VAL A 133 -10.42 -10.90 2.42
CA VAL A 133 -9.00 -10.52 2.30
C VAL A 133 -8.32 -10.46 3.67
N LEU A 134 -8.95 -9.84 4.66
CA LEU A 134 -8.35 -9.70 6.00
C LEU A 134 -8.15 -11.07 6.66
N ASP A 135 -9.18 -11.92 6.62
CA ASP A 135 -9.14 -13.26 7.18
C ASP A 135 -8.10 -14.13 6.46
N SER A 136 -8.00 -14.04 5.14
CA SER A 136 -6.99 -14.80 4.37
C SER A 136 -5.56 -14.31 4.61
N VAL A 137 -5.34 -13.00 4.82
CA VAL A 137 -4.01 -12.48 5.22
C VAL A 137 -3.61 -13.04 6.58
N GLU A 138 -4.51 -13.01 7.57
CA GLU A 138 -4.25 -13.55 8.90
C GLU A 138 -3.94 -15.05 8.86
N GLN A 139 -4.75 -15.83 8.12
CA GLN A 139 -4.52 -17.25 7.95
C GLN A 139 -3.18 -17.52 7.26
N PHE A 140 -2.87 -16.82 6.18
CA PHE A 140 -1.60 -16.97 5.47
C PHE A 140 -0.40 -16.67 6.39
N VAL A 141 -0.42 -15.56 7.14
CA VAL A 141 0.65 -15.22 8.10
C VAL A 141 0.77 -16.28 9.20
N THR A 142 -0.35 -16.76 9.74
CA THR A 142 -0.38 -17.82 10.76
C THR A 142 0.27 -19.12 10.26
N ARG A 143 0.06 -19.49 9.01
CA ARG A 143 0.69 -20.67 8.40
C ARG A 143 2.15 -20.44 8.02
N LEU A 144 2.47 -19.21 7.59
CA LEU A 144 3.81 -18.83 7.15
C LEU A 144 4.79 -18.76 8.33
N GLN A 145 4.34 -18.25 9.48
CA GLN A 145 5.19 -18.00 10.64
C GLN A 145 5.99 -19.23 11.13
N PRO A 146 5.39 -20.41 11.40
CA PRO A 146 6.15 -21.58 11.85
C PRO A 146 7.07 -22.16 10.77
N VAL A 147 6.71 -22.00 9.49
CA VAL A 147 7.50 -22.49 8.35
C VAL A 147 8.74 -21.63 8.13
N CYS A 148 8.57 -20.31 8.25
CA CYS A 148 9.62 -19.33 7.99
C CYS A 148 10.39 -18.92 9.24
N GLY A 149 9.91 -19.25 10.45
CA GLY A 149 10.54 -18.81 11.69
C GLY A 149 10.49 -17.29 11.89
N PHE A 150 9.45 -16.62 11.37
CA PHE A 150 9.25 -15.20 11.64
C PHE A 150 8.91 -14.96 13.12
N PRO A 151 9.37 -13.84 13.71
CA PRO A 151 9.00 -13.49 15.07
C PRO A 151 7.48 -13.32 15.21
N ALA A 152 6.95 -13.71 16.37
CA ALA A 152 5.55 -13.50 16.75
C ALA A 152 5.29 -12.07 17.21
#